data_AF-A0A3D0V7Y4-F1
#
_entry.id   AF-A0A3D0V7Y4-F1
#
_cell.length_a   1.000
_cell.length_b   1.000
_cell.length_c   1.000
_cell.angle_alpha   90.00
_cell.angle_beta   90.00
_cell.angle_gamma   90.00
#
_symmetry.space_group_name_H-M   'P 1'
#
loop_
_entity.id
_entity.type
_entity.pdbx_description
1 polymer ?
#
loop_
_entity_poly.entity_id
_entity_poly.type
_entity_poly.pdbx_seq_one_letter_code
_entity_poly.pdbx_strand_id
1 'polypeptide(L)' 'PEKAGELRKRAGAGEQKSALAREFGISRETLYQYLRIGS' A
#
# COMPACT_ATOMS: atom_id res chain seq x y z
N PRO A 1 -0.37 -10.08 -8.69
CA PRO A 1 -0.04 -8.74 -9.25
C PRO A 1 -1.12 -7.67 -8.95
N GLU A 2 -2.37 -8.08 -8.94
CA GLU A 2 -3.61 -7.26 -8.83
C GLU A 2 -3.66 -6.44 -7.52
N LYS A 3 -3.38 -7.10 -6.39
CA LYS A 3 -3.41 -6.47 -5.05
C LYS A 3 -2.38 -5.34 -4.88
N ALA A 4 -1.23 -5.41 -5.57
CA ALA A 4 -0.21 -4.37 -5.48
C ALA A 4 -0.62 -3.07 -6.20
N GLY A 5 -1.33 -3.19 -7.31
CA GLY A 5 -1.88 -2.04 -8.05
C GLY A 5 -2.98 -1.33 -7.25
N GLU A 6 -3.90 -2.11 -6.68
CA GLU A 6 -4.95 -1.62 -5.78
C GLU A 6 -4.38 -0.89 -4.55
N LEU A 7 -3.36 -1.47 -3.92
CA LEU A 7 -2.67 -0.86 -2.78
C LEU A 7 -2.06 0.52 -3.13
N ARG A 8 -1.37 0.60 -4.27
CA ARG A 8 -0.77 1.86 -4.75
C ARG A 8 -1.83 2.90 -5.10
N LYS A 9 -2.90 2.48 -5.78
CA LYS A 9 -4.01 3.36 -6.16
C LYS A 9 -4.70 3.96 -4.93
N ARG A 10 -5.02 3.14 -3.92
CA ARG A 10 -5.67 3.62 -2.69
C ARG A 10 -4.73 4.50 -1.86
N ALA A 11 -3.45 4.12 -1.74
CA ALA A 11 -2.45 4.95 -1.07
C ALA A 11 -2.24 6.31 -1.78
N GLY A 12 -2.28 6.33 -3.11
CA GLY A 12 -2.22 7.55 -3.93
C GLY A 12 -3.50 8.41 -3.85
N ALA A 13 -4.65 7.78 -3.62
CA ALA A 13 -5.92 8.47 -3.35
C ALA A 13 -6.01 9.11 -1.95
N GLY A 14 -4.96 8.96 -1.12
CA GLY A 14 -4.88 9.58 0.21
C GLY A 14 -5.40 8.71 1.35
N GLU A 15 -5.75 7.45 1.10
CA GLU A 15 -6.13 6.50 2.16
C GLU A 15 -5.01 6.36 3.21
N GLN A 16 -5.42 6.12 4.46
CA GLN A 16 -4.47 5.93 5.55
C GLN A 16 -3.64 4.68 5.34
N LYS A 17 -2.33 4.87 5.20
CA LYS A 17 -1.32 3.81 5.02
C LYS A 17 -1.40 2.73 6.11
N SER A 18 -1.66 3.12 7.36
CA SER A 18 -1.83 2.17 8.47
C SER A 18 -3.05 1.26 8.32
N ALA A 19 -4.15 1.77 7.78
CA ALA A 19 -5.36 0.98 7.53
C ALA A 19 -5.12 0.00 6.36
N LEU A 20 -4.53 0.50 5.26
CA LEU A 20 -4.16 -0.33 4.12
C LEU A 20 -3.18 -1.45 4.50
N ALA A 21 -2.18 -1.17 5.35
CA ALA A 21 -1.26 -2.21 5.81
C ALA A 21 -2.00 -3.35 6.53
N ARG A 22 -2.95 -3.02 7.42
CA ARG A 22 -3.75 -4.02 8.14
C ARG A 22 -4.68 -4.80 7.22
N GLU A 23 -5.34 -4.10 6.29
CA GLU A 23 -6.28 -4.72 5.34
C GLU A 23 -5.58 -5.68 4.37
N PHE A 24 -4.37 -5.33 3.94
CA PHE A 24 -3.57 -6.17 3.04
C PHE A 24 -2.73 -7.21 3.78
N GLY A 25 -2.77 -7.24 5.13
CA GLY A 25 -2.02 -8.20 5.94
C GLY A 25 -0.51 -8.02 5.87
N ILE A 26 -0.05 -6.79 5.63
CA ILE A 26 1.38 -6.45 5.48
C ILE A 26 1.82 -5.45 6.54
N SER A 27 3.11 -5.42 6.84
CA SER A 27 3.70 -4.41 7.72
C SER A 27 3.68 -3.02 7.05
N ARG A 28 3.67 -1.96 7.86
CA ARG A 28 3.83 -0.58 7.37
C ARG A 28 5.13 -0.40 6.58
N GLU A 29 6.21 -1.04 7.02
CA GLU A 29 7.49 -1.05 6.31
C GLU A 29 7.35 -1.67 4.90
N THR A 30 6.68 -2.82 4.80
CA THR A 30 6.38 -3.47 3.51
C THR A 30 5.53 -2.57 2.63
N LEU A 31 4.54 -1.89 3.19
CA LEU A 31 3.74 -0.90 2.46
C LEU A 31 4.62 0.22 1.90
N TYR A 32 5.50 0.82 2.71
CA TYR A 32 6.42 1.87 2.23
C TYR A 32 7.35 1.37 1.13
N GLN A 33 7.88 0.14 1.24
CA GLN A 33 8.68 -0.44 0.16
C GLN A 33 7.87 -0.60 -1.13
N TYR A 34 6.63 -1.07 -1.03
CA TYR A 34 5.73 -1.22 -2.18
C TYR A 34 5.38 0.10 -2.86
N LEU A 35 5.21 1.17 -2.08
CA LEU A 35 4.95 2.52 -2.58
C LEU A 35 6.19 3.15 -3.22
N ARG A 36 7.39 2.94 -2.63
CA ARG A 36 8.65 3.46 -3.17
C ARG A 36 9.05 2.84 -4.50
N ILE A 37 8.79 1.54 -4.68
CA ILE A 37 9.09 0.82 -5.94
C ILE A 37 8.08 1.17 -7.05
N GLY A 38 6.97 1.85 -6.71
CA GLY A 38 5.89 2.21 -7.64
C GLY A 38 5.81 3.67 -8.00
N SER A 39 6.77 4.48 -7.55
CA SER A 39 6.90 5.89 -7.91
C SER A 39 7.51 6.04 -9.31
#